data_AF-A0A933T7E3-F1
#
_entry.id   AF-A0A933T7E3-F1
#
_cell.length_a   1.000
_cell.length_b   1.000
_cell.length_c   1.000
_cell.angle_alpha   90.00
_cell.angle_beta   90.00
_cell.angle_gamma   90.00
#
_symmetry.space_group_name_H-M   'P 1'
#
loop_
_entity.id
_entity.type
_entity.pdbx_description
1 polymer ?
#
loop_
_entity_poly.entity_id
_entity_poly.type
_entity_poly.pdbx_seq_one_letter_code
_entity_poly.pdbx_strand_id
1 'polypeptide(L)'
;NVILAIISPAARRMMCDISPCGGGRTFLTITANGDMVPCGEFISFKEFSGGNIFKTSIEKAMNSKPFKTIRARTVEKIDECSACDFRHICGSPCPAEMYARGNMYRKAEFCGFYKEMIRYAFKLIAEDKVPYLLREGSLQQMQYEYRYA
;
A
#
# COMPACT_ATOMS: atom_id res chain seq x y z
N ASN A 1 0.87 -8.01 6.67
CA ASN A 1 0.29 -7.57 5.37
C ASN A 1 0.25 -8.66 4.32
N VAL A 2 1.37 -9.28 3.94
CA VAL A 2 1.40 -10.33 2.89
C VAL A 2 0.50 -11.51 3.22
N ILE A 3 0.52 -12.01 4.47
CA ILE A 3 -0.37 -13.10 4.90
C ILE A 3 -1.85 -12.67 4.85
N LEU A 4 -2.14 -11.44 5.26
CA LEU A 4 -3.49 -10.88 5.17
C LEU A 4 -4.01 -10.81 3.73
N ALA A 5 -3.12 -10.64 2.75
CA ALA A 5 -3.47 -10.68 1.34
C ALA A 5 -4.00 -12.04 0.87
N ILE A 6 -3.53 -13.12 1.51
CA ILE A 6 -3.90 -14.49 1.17
C ILE A 6 -5.25 -14.83 1.82
N ILE A 7 -5.42 -14.49 3.10
CA ILE A 7 -6.58 -14.93 3.90
C ILE A 7 -7.75 -13.95 3.94
N SER A 8 -7.50 -12.64 3.74
CA SER A 8 -8.51 -11.59 3.85
C SER A 8 -8.15 -10.39 2.95
N PRO A 9 -8.10 -10.60 1.62
CA PRO A 9 -7.70 -9.55 0.69
C PRO A 9 -8.59 -8.29 0.77
N ALA A 10 -9.88 -8.46 1.05
CA ALA A 10 -10.84 -7.36 1.18
C ALA A 10 -10.55 -6.41 2.35
N ALA A 11 -9.83 -6.87 3.38
CA ALA A 11 -9.46 -6.05 4.54
C ALA A 11 -8.31 -5.06 4.23
N ARG A 12 -7.62 -5.19 3.10
CA ARG A 12 -6.43 -4.39 2.76
C ARG A 12 -6.80 -3.09 2.05
N ARG A 13 -7.60 -2.22 2.68
CA ARG A 13 -8.06 -0.97 2.04
C ARG A 13 -7.08 0.20 2.16
N MET A 14 -6.45 0.37 3.32
CA MET A 14 -5.54 1.51 3.62
C MET A 14 -4.05 1.14 3.63
N MET A 15 -3.69 -0.07 3.20
CA MET A 15 -2.32 -0.59 3.39
C MET A 15 -1.34 -0.06 2.34
N CYS A 16 -0.06 0.02 2.72
CA CYS A 16 1.04 0.40 1.82
C CYS A 16 1.37 -0.67 0.77
N ASP A 17 1.04 -1.94 1.06
CA ASP A 17 1.44 -3.10 0.23
C ASP A 17 0.31 -3.58 -0.70
N ILE A 18 -0.54 -2.68 -1.19
CA ILE A 18 -1.57 -2.97 -2.19
C ILE A 18 -1.33 -2.12 -3.43
N SER A 19 -1.82 -2.57 -4.59
CA SER A 19 -1.65 -1.84 -5.85
C SER A 19 -2.99 -1.45 -6.46
N PRO A 20 -3.25 -0.15 -6.71
CA PRO A 20 -2.51 1.01 -6.20
C PRO A 20 -2.71 1.16 -4.67
N CYS A 21 -1.74 1.79 -3.99
CA CYS A 21 -1.79 1.94 -2.53
C CYS A 21 -2.94 2.87 -2.07
N GLY A 22 -3.16 2.97 -0.76
CA GLY A 22 -4.20 3.85 -0.20
C GLY A 22 -3.89 5.35 -0.29
N GLY A 23 -2.63 5.73 -0.46
CA GLY A 23 -2.19 7.12 -0.45
C GLY A 23 -2.78 7.93 -1.60
N GLY A 24 -3.44 9.05 -1.27
CA GLY A 24 -4.17 9.88 -2.22
C GLY A 24 -5.36 9.18 -2.89
N ARG A 25 -5.78 7.99 -2.39
CA ARG A 25 -6.91 7.19 -2.89
C ARG A 25 -8.01 7.00 -1.84
N THR A 26 -7.63 6.56 -0.64
CA THR A 26 -8.55 6.33 0.49
C THR A 26 -8.23 7.22 1.69
N PHE A 27 -7.07 7.84 1.70
CA PHE A 27 -6.66 8.82 2.70
C PHE A 27 -5.60 9.77 2.12
N LEU A 28 -5.32 10.85 2.84
CA LEU A 28 -4.20 11.76 2.61
C LEU A 28 -3.66 12.23 3.97
N THR A 29 -2.48 12.85 3.97
CA THR A 29 -1.89 13.42 5.18
C THR A 29 -1.83 14.94 5.07
N ILE A 30 -2.23 15.63 6.15
CA ILE A 30 -2.04 17.07 6.34
C ILE A 30 -0.92 17.23 7.38
N THR A 31 0.13 17.96 7.03
CA THR A 31 1.25 18.23 7.96
C THR A 31 0.86 19.31 8.97
N ALA A 32 1.67 19.49 10.02
CA ALA A 32 1.47 20.57 11.00
C ALA A 32 1.46 21.98 10.37
N ASN A 33 2.14 22.15 9.23
CA ASN A 33 2.16 23.41 8.48
C ASN A 33 0.99 23.54 7.49
N GLY A 34 0.12 22.54 7.41
CA GLY A 34 -1.05 22.51 6.52
C GLY A 34 -0.80 21.91 5.14
N ASP A 35 0.40 21.42 4.83
CA ASP A 35 0.68 20.83 3.52
C ASP A 35 -0.03 19.48 3.36
N MET A 36 -0.67 19.29 2.21
CA MET A 36 -1.38 18.07 1.86
C MET A 36 -0.51 17.17 0.98
N VAL A 37 -0.24 15.95 1.43
CA VAL A 37 0.53 14.94 0.68
C VAL A 37 -0.24 13.62 0.58
N PRO A 38 0.06 12.74 -0.41
CA PRO A 38 -0.68 11.49 -0.61
C PRO A 38 -0.69 10.56 0.61
N CYS A 39 0.41 10.48 1.36
CA CYS A 39 0.49 9.81 2.66
C CYS A 39 1.68 10.34 3.47
N GLY A 40 1.81 9.91 4.73
CA GLY A 40 2.87 10.36 5.64
C GLY A 40 4.29 10.12 5.13
N GLU A 41 4.51 9.07 4.34
CA GLU A 41 5.82 8.77 3.75
C GLU A 41 6.26 9.81 2.70
N PHE A 42 5.34 10.66 2.22
CA PHE A 42 5.64 11.73 1.26
C PHE A 42 5.92 13.09 1.90
N ILE A 43 5.87 13.23 3.22
CA ILE A 43 6.05 14.53 3.91
C ILE A 43 7.38 15.19 3.56
N SER A 44 8.45 14.40 3.44
CA SER A 44 9.79 14.90 3.13
C SER A 44 10.00 15.27 1.65
N PHE A 45 9.08 14.87 0.76
CA PHE A 45 9.18 15.13 -0.68
C PHE A 45 8.24 16.27 -1.06
N LYS A 46 8.75 17.51 -1.03
CA LYS A 46 7.94 18.72 -1.27
C LYS A 46 7.25 18.71 -2.63
N GLU A 47 7.85 18.07 -3.64
CA GLU A 47 7.29 17.90 -4.97
C GLU A 47 6.03 17.02 -5.01
N PHE A 48 5.74 16.28 -3.93
CA PHE A 48 4.51 15.51 -3.78
C PHE A 48 3.37 16.27 -3.07
N SER A 49 3.56 17.55 -2.73
CA SER A 49 2.49 18.36 -2.16
C SER A 49 1.40 18.67 -3.19
N GLY A 50 0.15 18.44 -2.78
CA GLY A 50 -1.05 18.86 -3.51
C GLY A 50 -1.46 20.31 -3.20
N GLY A 51 -0.70 21.01 -2.36
CA GLY A 51 -0.99 22.36 -1.86
C GLY A 51 -1.15 22.39 -0.35
N ASN A 52 -1.62 23.52 0.16
CA ASN A 52 -1.78 23.76 1.60
C ASN A 52 -3.27 23.93 1.94
N ILE A 53 -3.75 23.28 3.00
CA ILE A 53 -5.18 23.22 3.38
C ILE A 53 -5.80 24.59 3.60
N PHE A 54 -5.01 25.58 4.04
CA PHE A 54 -5.49 26.95 4.25
C PHE A 54 -5.67 27.74 2.95
N LYS A 55 -5.18 27.23 1.82
CA LYS A 55 -5.15 27.92 0.51
C LYS A 55 -5.72 27.10 -0.65
N THR A 56 -5.84 25.78 -0.47
CA THR A 56 -6.18 24.82 -1.52
C THR A 56 -7.20 23.84 -0.97
N SER A 57 -8.32 23.65 -1.66
CA SER A 57 -9.32 22.65 -1.26
C SER A 57 -8.75 21.23 -1.39
N ILE A 58 -9.26 20.31 -0.57
CA ILE A 58 -8.91 18.89 -0.66
C ILE A 58 -9.19 18.36 -2.07
N GLU A 59 -10.32 18.72 -2.68
CA GLU A 59 -10.66 18.31 -4.04
C GLU A 59 -9.58 18.72 -5.07
N LYS A 60 -9.08 19.96 -4.97
CA LYS A 60 -8.02 20.47 -5.84
C LYS A 60 -6.70 19.73 -5.60
N ALA A 61 -6.35 19.48 -4.34
CA ALA A 61 -5.17 18.69 -3.99
C ALA A 61 -5.27 17.24 -4.51
N MET A 62 -6.42 16.60 -4.37
CA MET A 62 -6.69 15.25 -4.88
C MET A 62 -6.60 15.17 -6.40
N ASN A 63 -6.89 16.26 -7.11
CA ASN A 63 -6.76 16.38 -8.57
C ASN A 63 -5.39 16.87 -9.05
N SER A 64 -4.45 17.14 -8.13
CA SER A 64 -3.09 17.55 -8.46
C SER A 64 -2.29 16.42 -9.11
N LYS A 65 -1.20 16.79 -9.80
CA LYS A 65 -0.30 15.84 -10.47
C LYS A 65 0.28 14.80 -9.48
N PRO A 66 0.83 15.17 -8.30
CA PRO A 66 1.35 14.18 -7.36
C PRO A 66 0.34 13.11 -6.94
N PHE A 67 -0.86 13.53 -6.57
CA PHE A 67 -1.91 12.62 -6.14
C PHE A 67 -2.36 11.68 -7.27
N LYS A 68 -2.52 12.21 -8.48
CA LYS A 68 -2.81 11.40 -9.67
C LYS A 68 -1.69 10.40 -9.96
N THR A 69 -0.44 10.82 -9.85
CA THR A 69 0.74 9.96 -10.07
C THR A 69 0.77 8.78 -9.11
N ILE A 70 0.55 9.02 -7.81
CA ILE A 70 0.53 7.93 -6.81
C ILE A 70 -0.64 6.97 -7.06
N ARG A 71 -1.84 7.48 -7.36
CA ARG A 71 -3.00 6.63 -7.71
C ARG A 71 -2.81 5.83 -9.00
N ALA A 72 -2.04 6.36 -9.95
CA ALA A 72 -1.81 5.73 -11.23
C ALA A 72 -0.72 4.66 -11.21
N ARG A 73 0.05 4.55 -10.12
CA ARG A 73 1.08 3.51 -9.95
C ARG A 73 0.43 2.19 -9.54
N THR A 74 0.39 1.26 -10.48
CA THR A 74 -0.09 -0.11 -10.26
C THR A 74 1.03 -1.10 -10.51
N VAL A 75 0.89 -2.33 -9.98
CA VAL A 75 1.94 -3.35 -10.03
C VAL A 75 2.26 -3.79 -11.46
N GLU A 76 1.30 -3.68 -12.38
CA GLU A 76 1.46 -3.99 -13.81
C GLU A 76 2.36 -2.99 -14.53
N LYS A 77 2.56 -1.79 -13.97
CA LYS A 77 3.43 -0.75 -14.53
C LYS A 77 4.86 -0.81 -13.99
N ILE A 78 5.18 -1.84 -13.23
CA ILE A 78 6.50 -2.01 -12.61
C ILE A 78 7.18 -3.20 -13.29
N ASP A 79 8.37 -2.95 -13.81
CA ASP A 79 9.16 -3.97 -14.49
C ASP A 79 9.47 -5.15 -13.56
N GLU A 80 9.52 -6.36 -14.11
CA GLU A 80 9.53 -7.67 -13.43
C GLU A 80 8.28 -7.99 -12.59
N CYS A 81 7.60 -7.00 -11.99
CA CYS A 81 6.39 -7.21 -11.22
C CYS A 81 5.17 -7.51 -12.10
N SER A 82 5.12 -6.96 -13.31
CA SER A 82 4.03 -7.18 -14.27
C SER A 82 3.83 -8.66 -14.64
N ALA A 83 4.93 -9.43 -14.70
CA ALA A 83 4.92 -10.86 -15.00
C ALA A 83 5.00 -11.76 -13.75
N CYS A 84 4.99 -11.20 -12.53
CA CYS A 84 5.15 -11.97 -11.30
C CYS A 84 3.82 -12.63 -10.88
N ASP A 85 3.86 -13.91 -10.53
CA ASP A 85 2.68 -14.68 -10.06
C ASP A 85 2.10 -14.14 -8.74
N PHE A 86 2.94 -13.51 -7.92
CA PHE A 86 2.56 -13.01 -6.60
C PHE A 86 2.24 -11.51 -6.58
N ARG A 87 2.14 -10.87 -7.75
CA ARG A 87 2.03 -9.40 -7.90
C ARG A 87 0.87 -8.78 -7.10
N HIS A 88 -0.29 -9.43 -7.05
CA HIS A 88 -1.46 -8.91 -6.31
C HIS A 88 -1.46 -9.28 -4.82
N ILE A 89 -0.63 -10.25 -4.42
CA ILE A 89 -0.47 -10.65 -3.02
C ILE A 89 0.50 -9.68 -2.33
N CYS A 90 1.69 -9.53 -2.91
CA CYS A 90 2.70 -8.56 -2.47
C CYS A 90 2.25 -7.11 -2.71
N GLY A 91 1.56 -6.85 -3.83
CA GLY A 91 0.94 -5.56 -4.15
C GLY A 91 1.91 -4.46 -4.60
N SER A 92 3.20 -4.78 -4.76
CA SER A 92 4.29 -3.81 -4.94
C SER A 92 4.35 -2.79 -3.78
N PRO A 93 5.34 -2.93 -2.88
CA PRO A 93 5.51 -2.07 -1.70
C PRO A 93 5.56 -0.56 -1.97
N CYS A 94 5.64 0.18 -0.87
CA CYS A 94 5.46 1.62 -0.76
C CYS A 94 6.14 2.43 -1.89
N PRO A 95 5.39 3.27 -2.65
CA PRO A 95 5.96 4.09 -3.71
C PRO A 95 6.97 5.12 -3.20
N ALA A 96 6.75 5.70 -2.01
CA ALA A 96 7.67 6.67 -1.42
C ALA A 96 9.03 6.05 -1.12
N GLU A 97 9.04 4.82 -0.62
CA GLU A 97 10.25 4.06 -0.31
C GLU A 97 11.09 3.78 -1.57
N MET A 98 10.42 3.46 -2.68
CA MET A 98 11.09 3.23 -3.97
C MET A 98 11.54 4.53 -4.62
N TYR A 99 10.75 5.60 -4.49
CA TYR A 99 11.11 6.94 -4.94
C TYR A 99 12.38 7.46 -4.24
N ALA A 100 12.49 7.26 -2.93
CA ALA A 100 13.70 7.59 -2.16
C ALA A 100 14.96 6.89 -2.69
N ARG A 101 14.81 5.76 -3.41
CA ARG A 101 15.87 5.00 -4.07
C ARG A 101 15.95 5.26 -5.58
N GLY A 102 15.43 6.41 -6.03
CA GLY A 102 15.63 6.96 -7.36
C GLY A 102 14.45 6.80 -8.33
N ASN A 103 13.58 5.80 -8.15
CA ASN A 103 12.42 5.62 -9.04
C ASN A 103 11.32 4.80 -8.34
N MET A 104 10.09 5.29 -8.32
CA MET A 104 8.96 4.55 -7.75
C MET A 104 8.51 3.34 -8.59
N TYR A 105 8.86 3.26 -9.88
CA TYR A 105 8.50 2.16 -10.79
C TYR A 105 9.54 1.04 -10.83
N ARG A 106 9.97 0.58 -9.65
CA ARG A 106 10.88 -0.56 -9.51
C ARG A 106 10.35 -1.55 -8.49
N LYS A 107 10.79 -2.81 -8.60
CA LYS A 107 10.49 -3.85 -7.60
C LYS A 107 11.08 -3.47 -6.24
N ALA A 108 10.45 -3.98 -5.18
CA ALA A 108 10.95 -3.78 -3.83
C ALA A 108 12.29 -4.47 -3.59
N GLU A 109 13.11 -3.89 -2.72
CA GLU A 109 14.41 -4.45 -2.32
C GLU A 109 14.24 -5.84 -1.70
N PHE A 110 13.20 -6.02 -0.89
CA PHE A 110 12.88 -7.31 -0.26
C PHE A 110 12.01 -8.23 -1.12
N CYS A 111 12.00 -8.07 -2.46
CA CYS A 111 11.18 -8.89 -3.36
C CYS A 111 11.39 -10.39 -3.14
N GLY A 112 12.64 -10.85 -3.02
CA GLY A 112 12.96 -12.27 -2.77
C GLY A 112 12.33 -12.77 -1.47
N PHE A 113 12.46 -12.02 -0.38
CA PHE A 113 11.87 -12.35 0.90
C PHE A 113 10.33 -12.44 0.83
N TYR A 114 9.67 -11.49 0.16
CA TYR A 114 8.21 -11.57 -0.03
C TYR A 114 7.79 -12.81 -0.80
N LYS A 115 8.50 -13.19 -1.86
CA LYS A 115 8.20 -14.41 -2.63
C LYS A 115 8.31 -15.65 -1.76
N GLU A 116 9.36 -15.77 -0.95
CA GLU A 116 9.56 -16.92 -0.05
C GLU A 116 8.50 -16.98 1.05
N MET A 117 8.14 -15.84 1.66
CA MET A 117 7.04 -15.83 2.64
C MET A 117 5.71 -16.30 2.03
N ILE A 118 5.41 -15.87 0.80
CA ILE A 118 4.16 -16.25 0.12
C ILE A 118 4.15 -17.75 -0.19
N ARG A 119 5.25 -18.29 -0.71
CA ARG A 119 5.40 -19.73 -0.96
C ARG A 119 5.25 -20.54 0.32
N TYR A 120 5.91 -20.11 1.39
CA TYR A 120 5.83 -20.79 2.68
C TYR A 120 4.41 -20.75 3.25
N ALA A 121 3.72 -19.61 3.14
CA ALA A 121 2.32 -19.49 3.54
C ALA A 121 1.43 -20.46 2.77
N PHE A 122 1.55 -20.54 1.44
CA PHE A 122 0.79 -21.51 0.63
C PHE A 122 1.12 -22.95 0.99
N LYS A 123 2.39 -23.27 1.28
CA LYS A 123 2.79 -24.60 1.76
C LYS A 123 2.08 -24.95 3.06
N LEU A 124 2.08 -24.06 4.06
CA LEU A 124 1.40 -24.32 5.33
C LEU A 124 -0.11 -24.48 5.16
N ILE A 125 -0.73 -23.70 4.26
CA ILE A 125 -2.16 -23.84 3.95
C ILE A 125 -2.43 -25.21 3.29
N ALA A 126 -1.59 -25.63 2.34
CA ALA A 126 -1.75 -26.91 1.66
C ALA A 126 -1.53 -28.13 2.58
N GLU A 127 -0.71 -27.97 3.62
CA GLU A 127 -0.46 -29.00 4.64
C GLU A 127 -1.44 -28.97 5.82
N ASP A 128 -2.50 -28.15 5.75
CA ASP A 128 -3.48 -27.94 6.85
C ASP A 128 -2.83 -27.48 8.17
N LYS A 129 -1.76 -26.68 8.05
CA LYS A 129 -0.94 -26.14 9.14
C LYS A 129 -1.17 -24.65 9.37
N VAL A 130 -2.38 -24.16 9.08
CA VAL A 130 -2.78 -22.75 9.23
C VAL A 130 -2.53 -22.19 10.64
N PRO A 131 -2.69 -22.95 11.75
CA PRO A 131 -2.38 -22.44 13.10
C PRO A 131 -0.93 -21.98 13.31
N TYR A 132 0.02 -22.47 12.50
CA TYR A 132 1.42 -22.03 12.53
C TYR A 132 1.68 -20.77 11.68
N LEU A 133 0.75 -20.43 10.79
CA LEU A 133 0.81 -19.23 9.96
C LEU A 133 0.12 -18.04 10.64
N LEU A 134 -0.99 -18.30 11.33
CA LEU A 134 -1.88 -17.28 11.90
C LEU A 134 -2.31 -17.65 13.31
N ARG A 135 -2.21 -16.68 14.21
CA ARG A 135 -2.82 -16.78 15.53
C ARG A 135 -4.29 -16.38 15.40
N GLU A 136 -5.20 -17.33 15.52
CA GLU A 136 -6.65 -17.11 15.35
C GLU A 136 -7.19 -16.00 16.26
N GLY A 137 -6.72 -15.94 17.52
CA GLY A 137 -7.08 -14.88 18.46
C GLY A 137 -6.73 -13.47 17.97
N SER A 138 -5.75 -13.33 17.07
CA SER A 138 -5.40 -12.04 16.46
C SER A 138 -6.43 -11.58 15.41
N LEU A 139 -7.21 -12.50 14.83
CA LEU A 139 -8.26 -12.16 13.85
C LEU A 139 -9.48 -11.51 14.52
N GLN A 140 -9.78 -11.89 15.76
CA GLN A 140 -10.90 -11.35 16.53
C GLN A 140 -10.76 -9.84 16.75
N GLN A 141 -9.53 -9.33 16.82
CA GLN A 141 -9.22 -7.90 16.95
C GLN A 141 -9.34 -7.12 15.63
N MET A 142 -9.47 -7.80 14.49
CA MET A 142 -9.59 -7.17 13.17
C MET A 142 -11.04 -6.95 12.71
N GLN A 143 -12.02 -7.15 13.59
CA GLN A 143 -13.41 -6.78 13.32
C GLN A 143 -13.55 -5.26 13.31
N TYR A 144 -13.69 -4.68 12.12
CA TYR A 144 -13.98 -3.25 11.96
C TYR A 144 -15.34 -3.09 11.28
N GLU A 145 -16.36 -2.75 12.08
CA GLU A 145 -17.67 -2.38 11.55
C GLU A 145 -17.62 -0.93 11.04
N TYR A 146 -17.82 -0.77 9.73
CA TYR A 146 -18.07 0.55 9.16
C TYR A 146 -19.45 1.04 9.63
N ARG A 147 -19.46 1.94 10.60
CA ARG A 147 -20.64 2.75 10.90
C ARG A 147 -20.70 3.88 9.88
N TYR A 148 -21.44 3.70 8.80
CA TYR A 148 -21.89 4.83 8.00
C TYR A 148 -22.94 5.58 8.82
N ALA A 149 -22.64 6.81 9.21
CA ALA A 149 -23.61 7.78 9.68
C ALA A 149 -23.97 8.70 8.52
#